data_AF-A0AAD4ZZY7-F1
#
_entry.id   AF-A0AAD4ZZY7-F1
#
_cell.length_a   1.000
_cell.length_b   1.000
_cell.length_c   1.000
_cell.angle_alpha   90.00
_cell.angle_beta   90.00
_cell.angle_gamma   90.00
#
_symmetry.space_group_name_H-M   'P 1'
#
loop_
_entity.id
_entity.type
_entity.pdbx_description
1 polymer ?
#
loop_
_entity_poly.entity_id
_entity_poly.type
_entity_poly.pdbx_seq_one_letter_code
_entity_poly.pdbx_strand_id
1 'polypeptide(L)'
;VHHVQLESLLQLWLTLSLNSSSGSEESGSDIFLFNSSRVPTIPLNQASISSFLSVLAWYPNTSLRTWCLVLHSLTLMTNMPASASNSSIVVHESTAQQMVSDPMLVHVLVRFLSGSNPHGT
;
A
#
# COMPACT_ATOMS: atom_id res chain seq x y z
N VAL A 1 3.77 2.60 25.38
CA VAL A 1 4.08 2.92 23.97
C VAL A 1 3.29 1.93 23.13
N HIS A 2 2.30 2.39 22.35
CA HIS A 2 1.47 1.48 21.56
C HIS A 2 2.35 0.78 20.52
N HIS A 3 2.55 -0.54 20.67
CA HIS A 3 3.20 -1.35 19.66
C HIS A 3 2.27 -1.37 18.45
N VAL A 4 2.48 -0.47 17.49
CA VAL A 4 1.74 -0.51 16.22
C VAL A 4 2.09 -1.85 15.58
N GLN A 5 1.13 -2.78 15.60
CA GLN A 5 1.25 -4.07 14.95
C GLN A 5 1.11 -3.82 13.45
N LEU A 6 2.26 -3.83 12.75
CA LEU A 6 2.33 -3.65 11.30
C LEU A 6 1.38 -4.61 10.57
N GLU A 7 1.26 -5.84 11.07
CA GLU A 7 0.30 -6.83 10.58
C GLU A 7 -1.15 -6.34 10.63
N SER A 8 -1.63 -5.87 11.78
CA SER A 8 -3.00 -5.38 11.95
C SER A 8 -3.29 -4.16 11.06
N LEU A 9 -2.30 -3.28 10.88
CA LEU A 9 -2.41 -2.12 9.99
C LEU A 9 -2.51 -2.54 8.53
N LEU A 10 -1.67 -3.49 8.10
CA LEU A 10 -1.69 -4.02 6.73
C LEU A 10 -2.99 -4.77 6.44
N GLN A 11 -3.47 -5.56 7.39
CA GLN A 11 -4.75 -6.27 7.28
C GLN A 11 -5.91 -5.28 7.13
N LEU A 12 -5.95 -4.23 7.96
CA LEU A 12 -6.97 -3.19 7.87
C LEU A 12 -6.92 -2.50 6.51
N TRP A 13 -5.73 -2.07 6.07
CA TRP A 13 -5.57 -1.38 4.79
C TRP A 13 -6.00 -2.26 3.62
N LEU A 14 -5.56 -3.53 3.57
CA LEU A 14 -5.97 -4.48 2.53
C LEU A 14 -7.49 -4.70 2.52
N THR A 15 -8.11 -4.85 3.69
CA THR A 15 -9.55 -5.04 3.81
C THR A 15 -10.33 -3.86 3.23
N LEU A 16 -9.90 -2.64 3.55
CA LEU A 16 -10.53 -1.42 3.03
C LEU A 16 -10.32 -1.27 1.51
N SER A 17 -9.10 -1.51 1.03
CA SER A 17 -8.75 -1.38 -0.39
C SER A 17 -9.49 -2.40 -1.27
N LEU A 18 -9.58 -3.66 -0.83
CA LEU A 18 -10.27 -4.72 -1.58
C LEU A 18 -11.79 -4.52 -1.60
N ASN A 19 -12.37 -3.95 -0.55
CA ASN A 19 -13.80 -3.70 -0.50
C ASN A 19 -14.20 -2.43 -1.30
N SER A 20 -13.26 -1.52 -1.53
CA SER A 20 -13.49 -0.30 -2.32
C SER A 20 -13.71 -0.55 -3.82
N SER A 21 -13.25 -1.66 -4.38
CA SER A 21 -13.42 -1.96 -5.82
C SER A 21 -14.84 -2.36 -6.21
N SER A 22 -15.79 -2.32 -5.28
CA SER A 22 -17.20 -2.64 -5.48
C SER A 22 -18.12 -1.43 -5.71
N GLY A 23 -17.57 -0.20 -5.63
CA GLY A 23 -18.32 1.04 -5.80
C GLY A 23 -18.24 1.56 -7.24
N SER A 24 -19.27 1.23 -8.02
CA SER A 24 -19.60 1.77 -9.34
C SER A 24 -19.25 3.26 -9.53
N GLU A 25 -18.66 3.57 -10.68
CA GLU A 25 -18.66 4.83 -11.44
C GLU A 25 -19.75 5.84 -11.02
N GLU A 26 -19.58 6.55 -9.91
CA GLU A 26 -20.54 7.59 -9.50
C GLU A 26 -20.19 8.87 -10.24
N SER A 27 -20.77 9.00 -11.42
CA SER A 27 -20.74 10.16 -12.31
C SER A 27 -21.05 11.46 -11.56
N GLY A 28 -20.02 12.14 -11.04
CA GLY A 28 -19.89 13.60 -10.87
C GLY A 28 -20.92 14.43 -10.09
N SER A 29 -22.12 13.92 -9.79
CA SER A 29 -23.24 14.71 -9.27
C SER A 29 -23.39 14.66 -7.74
N ASP A 30 -22.83 13.65 -7.08
CA ASP A 30 -23.12 13.32 -5.68
C ASP A 30 -21.93 13.50 -4.72
N ILE A 31 -20.93 14.29 -5.12
CA ILE A 31 -19.74 14.60 -4.28
C ILE A 31 -20.08 15.25 -2.93
N PHE A 32 -21.27 15.85 -2.79
CA PHE A 32 -21.72 16.51 -1.56
C PHE A 32 -22.78 15.75 -0.77
N LEU A 33 -23.20 14.55 -1.20
CA LEU A 33 -24.20 13.76 -0.49
C LEU A 33 -23.53 12.63 0.30
N PHE A 34 -23.87 12.50 1.58
CA PHE A 34 -23.38 11.43 2.43
C PHE A 34 -23.92 10.09 1.92
N ASN A 35 -23.02 9.26 1.37
CA ASN A 35 -23.34 7.94 0.87
C ASN A 35 -22.91 6.89 1.90
N SER A 36 -23.89 6.35 2.66
CA SER A 36 -23.68 5.35 3.73
C SER A 36 -23.08 4.02 3.23
N SER A 37 -23.11 3.77 1.92
CA SER A 37 -22.54 2.59 1.27
C SER A 37 -21.06 2.76 0.88
N ARG A 38 -20.49 3.98 1.01
CA ARG A 38 -19.07 4.19 0.70
C ARG A 38 -18.20 3.56 1.79
N VAL A 39 -17.39 2.60 1.37
CA VAL A 39 -16.33 2.05 2.19
C VAL A 39 -15.22 3.10 2.30
N PRO A 40 -14.71 3.41 3.51
CA PRO A 40 -13.61 4.36 3.65
C PRO A 40 -12.35 3.84 2.95
N THR A 41 -11.82 4.63 2.02
CA THR A 41 -10.54 4.34 1.36
C THR A 41 -9.42 5.14 2.02
N ILE A 42 -8.24 4.53 2.18
CA ILE A 42 -7.03 5.24 2.62
C ILE A 42 -6.12 5.40 1.39
N PRO A 43 -6.24 6.51 0.65
CA PRO A 43 -5.40 6.74 -0.52
C PRO A 43 -3.93 6.87 -0.08
N LEU A 44 -3.04 6.14 -0.73
CA LEU A 44 -1.60 6.26 -0.52
C LEU A 44 -1.03 7.19 -1.59
N ASN A 45 -0.39 8.27 -1.15
CA ASN A 45 0.34 9.18 -2.02
C ASN A 45 1.81 8.73 -2.17
N GLN A 46 2.56 9.33 -3.09
CA GLN A 46 3.97 9.00 -3.33
C GLN A 46 4.82 8.98 -2.04
N ALA A 47 4.64 9.98 -1.16
CA ALA A 47 5.37 10.06 0.11
C ALA A 47 5.00 8.91 1.07
N SER A 48 3.76 8.45 1.03
CA SER A 48 3.28 7.31 1.83
C SER A 48 3.90 6.01 1.35
N ILE A 49 4.06 5.84 0.03
CA ILE A 49 4.76 4.68 -0.55
C ILE A 49 6.22 4.64 -0.10
N SER A 50 6.94 5.75 -0.24
CA SER A 50 8.36 5.83 0.15
C SER A 50 8.56 5.65 1.65
N SER A 51 7.68 6.24 2.46
CA SER A 51 7.67 6.05 3.91
C SER A 51 7.40 4.58 4.29
N PHE A 52 6.46 3.93 3.60
CA PHE A 52 6.17 2.52 3.80
C PHE A 52 7.39 1.63 3.49
N LEU A 53 8.03 1.81 2.34
CA LEU A 53 9.26 1.08 1.97
C LEU A 53 10.40 1.33 2.96
N SER A 54 10.55 2.58 3.43
CA SER A 54 11.52 2.94 4.45
C SER A 54 11.26 2.18 5.75
N VAL A 55 10.03 2.20 6.28
CA VAL A 55 9.68 1.46 7.49
C VAL A 55 9.97 -0.03 7.33
N LEU A 56 9.62 -0.62 6.20
CA LEU A 56 9.87 -2.05 5.93
C LEU A 56 11.35 -2.42 5.88
N ALA A 57 12.20 -1.55 5.35
CA ALA A 57 13.63 -1.79 5.31
C ALA A 57 14.24 -1.87 6.72
N TRP A 58 13.70 -1.09 7.65
CA TRP A 58 14.20 -0.97 9.02
C TRP A 58 13.40 -1.75 10.07
N TYR A 59 12.25 -2.33 9.72
CA TYR A 59 11.40 -3.04 10.68
C TYR A 59 12.07 -4.35 11.17
N PRO A 60 12.40 -4.48 12.46
CA PRO A 60 13.05 -5.66 13.00
C PRO A 60 12.07 -6.84 13.09
N ASN A 61 12.58 -8.08 12.96
CA ASN A 61 11.87 -9.33 13.29
C ASN A 61 10.49 -9.50 12.61
N THR A 62 10.38 -9.17 11.33
CA THR A 62 9.16 -9.37 10.54
C THR A 62 8.89 -10.85 10.30
N SER A 63 7.71 -11.35 10.70
CA SER A 63 7.30 -12.74 10.45
C SER A 63 7.02 -13.00 8.96
N LEU A 64 7.06 -14.26 8.52
CA LEU A 64 6.69 -14.64 7.14
C LEU A 64 5.27 -14.16 6.78
N ARG A 65 4.33 -14.29 7.73
CA ARG A 65 2.95 -13.81 7.53
C ARG A 65 2.92 -12.31 7.27
N THR A 66 3.66 -11.54 8.05
CA THR A 66 3.74 -10.08 7.87
C THR A 66 4.37 -9.75 6.52
N TRP A 67 5.41 -10.46 6.10
CA TRP A 67 5.98 -10.31 4.74
C TRP A 67 4.99 -10.62 3.63
N CYS A 68 4.17 -11.67 3.76
CA CYS A 68 3.11 -11.96 2.79
C CYS A 68 2.10 -10.81 2.70
N LEU A 69 1.71 -10.22 3.83
CA LEU A 69 0.81 -9.05 3.85
C LEU A 69 1.45 -7.83 3.19
N VAL A 70 2.73 -7.59 3.45
CA VAL A 70 3.50 -6.50 2.83
C VAL A 70 3.52 -6.66 1.31
N LEU A 71 3.90 -7.84 0.82
CA LEU A 71 3.98 -8.12 -0.61
C LEU A 71 2.60 -8.02 -1.27
N HIS A 72 1.54 -8.47 -0.60
CA HIS A 72 0.17 -8.29 -1.08
C HIS A 72 -0.16 -6.81 -1.18
N SER A 73 0.09 -6.00 -0.15
CA SER A 73 -0.17 -4.56 -0.19
C SER A 73 0.61 -3.88 -1.31
N LEU A 74 1.90 -4.16 -1.44
CA LEU A 74 2.75 -3.64 -2.51
C LEU A 74 2.22 -4.02 -3.90
N THR A 75 1.80 -5.27 -4.08
CA THR A 75 1.22 -5.76 -5.35
C THR A 75 -0.10 -5.06 -5.65
N LEU A 76 -0.96 -4.89 -4.65
CA LEU A 76 -2.22 -4.18 -4.85
C LEU A 76 -1.93 -2.72 -5.22
N MET A 77 -1.01 -2.05 -4.53
CA MET A 77 -0.61 -0.67 -4.80
C MET A 77 -0.07 -0.46 -6.21
N THR A 78 0.75 -1.37 -6.74
CA THR A 78 1.27 -1.28 -8.12
C THR A 78 0.21 -1.52 -9.19
N ASN A 79 -0.84 -2.27 -8.85
CA ASN A 79 -1.95 -2.59 -9.74
C ASN A 79 -3.12 -1.60 -9.65
N MET A 80 -3.14 -0.70 -8.64
CA MET A 80 -4.13 0.36 -8.59
C MET A 80 -3.90 1.30 -9.79
N PRO A 81 -4.91 1.52 -10.66
CA PRO A 81 -4.77 2.47 -11.75
C PRO A 81 -4.43 3.83 -11.14
N ALA A 82 -3.37 4.48 -11.65
CA ALA A 82 -3.11 5.87 -11.32
C ALA A 82 -4.39 6.62 -11.66
N SER A 83 -5.15 7.07 -10.64
CA SER A 83 -6.48 7.63 -10.80
C SER A 83 -6.46 8.59 -11.98
N ALA A 84 -7.13 8.19 -13.07
CA ALA A 84 -7.19 8.97 -14.28
C ALA A 84 -8.13 10.16 -14.00
N SER A 85 -7.62 11.16 -13.29
CA SER A 85 -8.21 12.49 -13.29
C SER A 85 -8.11 13.01 -14.72
N ASN A 86 -9.24 12.95 -15.43
CA ASN A 86 -9.49 13.63 -16.68
C ASN A 86 -9.29 15.14 -16.51
N SER A 87 -8.05 15.62 -16.51
CA SER A 87 -7.67 16.99 -16.86
C SER A 87 -6.18 17.21 -16.59
N SER A 88 -5.51 17.77 -17.61
CA SER A 88 -4.15 18.32 -17.58
C SER A 88 -3.01 17.33 -17.37
N ILE A 89 -2.31 17.04 -18.47
CA ILE A 89 -0.84 16.98 -18.64
C ILE A 89 -0.03 17.10 -17.33
N VAL A 90 -0.11 16.08 -16.48
CA VAL A 90 0.89 15.73 -15.49
C VAL A 90 0.99 14.23 -15.63
N VAL A 91 2.12 13.76 -16.12
CA VAL A 91 2.42 12.33 -16.18
C VAL A 91 2.38 11.84 -14.74
N HIS A 92 1.23 11.34 -14.30
CA HIS A 92 1.14 10.69 -13.00
C HIS A 92 1.91 9.41 -13.17
N GLU A 93 3.17 9.40 -12.70
CA GLU A 93 3.95 8.18 -12.68
C GLU A 93 3.10 7.11 -12.02
N SER A 94 2.92 6.00 -12.74
CA SER A 94 2.27 4.83 -12.17
C SER A 94 2.95 4.52 -10.84
N THR A 95 2.15 4.18 -9.82
CA THR A 95 2.64 3.76 -8.50
C THR A 95 3.73 2.69 -8.61
N ALA A 96 3.66 1.84 -9.63
CA ALA A 96 4.70 0.88 -9.98
C ALA A 96 6.04 1.54 -10.33
N GLN A 97 6.05 2.59 -11.15
CA GLN A 97 7.27 3.33 -11.53
C GLN A 97 7.87 4.03 -10.31
N GLN A 98 7.03 4.61 -9.46
CA GLN A 98 7.47 5.25 -8.22
C GLN A 98 8.13 4.24 -7.27
N MET A 99 7.56 3.05 -7.13
CA MET A 99 8.12 1.99 -6.30
C MET A 99 9.45 1.48 -6.83
N VAL A 100 9.56 1.25 -8.14
CA VAL A 100 10.80 0.78 -8.79
C VAL A 100 11.92 1.82 -8.67
N SER A 101 11.56 3.10 -8.69
CA SER A 101 12.51 4.21 -8.55
C SER A 101 12.95 4.46 -7.10
N ASP A 102 12.25 3.88 -6.11
CA ASP A 102 12.57 4.08 -4.71
C ASP A 102 13.81 3.24 -4.31
N PRO A 103 14.88 3.86 -3.78
CA PRO A 103 16.11 3.16 -3.43
C PRO A 103 15.92 2.12 -2.31
N MET A 104 14.89 2.27 -1.47
CA MET A 104 14.60 1.35 -0.37
C MET A 104 13.98 0.04 -0.86
N LEU A 105 13.41 -0.01 -2.06
CA LEU A 105 12.78 -1.23 -2.58
C LEU A 105 13.76 -2.40 -2.61
N VAL A 106 14.97 -2.17 -3.13
CA VAL A 106 16.02 -3.20 -3.19
C VAL A 106 16.41 -3.67 -1.79
N HIS A 107 16.54 -2.74 -0.83
CA HIS A 107 16.82 -3.09 0.56
C HIS A 107 15.73 -3.96 1.18
N VAL A 108 14.46 -3.66 0.91
CA VAL A 108 13.30 -4.46 1.38
C VAL A 108 13.35 -5.87 0.78
N LEU A 109 13.62 -6.00 -0.53
CA LEU A 109 13.71 -7.29 -1.21
C LEU A 109 14.88 -8.13 -0.71
N VAL A 110 16.07 -7.53 -0.57
CA VAL A 110 17.24 -8.21 -0.01
C VAL A 110 16.94 -8.69 1.41
N ARG A 111 16.29 -7.87 2.24
CA ARG A 111 15.90 -8.25 3.61
C ARG A 111 14.92 -9.42 3.64
N PHE A 112 13.92 -9.40 2.77
CA PHE A 112 12.96 -10.49 2.63
C PHE A 112 13.66 -11.80 2.24
N LEU A 113 14.53 -11.75 1.22
CA LEU A 113 15.24 -12.93 0.70
C LEU A 113 16.36 -13.43 1.63
N SER A 114 16.98 -12.54 2.41
CA SER A 114 18.08 -12.90 3.31
C SER A 114 17.63 -13.74 4.51
N GLY A 115 16.31 -13.79 4.78
CA GLY A 115 15.75 -14.50 5.92
C GLY A 115 16.14 -13.83 7.25
N SER A 116 15.16 -13.45 8.07
CA SER A 116 15.42 -13.05 9.45
C SER A 116 15.72 -14.30 10.28
N ASN A 117 16.98 -14.73 10.32
CA ASN A 117 17.37 -15.89 11.12
C ASN A 117 18.22 -15.47 12.34
N PRO A 118 17.62 -15.36 13.54
CA PRO A 118 18.34 -15.65 14.78
C PRO A 118 18.11 -17.08 15.27
N HIS A 119 17.03 -17.77 14.86
CA HIS A 119 16.79 -19.17 15.18
C HIS A 119 16.14 -19.89 13.99
N GLY A 120 16.91 -20.75 13.33
CA GLY A 120 16.37 -21.69 12.36
C GLY A 120 15.63 -22.82 13.08
N THR A 121 14.56 -23.27 12.43
CA THR A 121 13.65 -24.40 12.76
C THR A 121 12.79 -24.28 14.00
#